data_AF-A0A257SGE1-F1
#
_entry.id   AF-A0A257SGE1-F1
#
_cell.length_a   1.000
_cell.length_b   1.000
_cell.length_c   1.000
_cell.angle_alpha   90.00
_cell.angle_beta   90.00
_cell.angle_gamma   90.00
#
_symmetry.space_group_name_H-M   'P 1'
#
loop_
_entity.id
_entity.type
_entity.pdbx_description
1 polymer ?
#
loop_
_entity_poly.entity_id
_entity_poly.type
_entity_poly.pdbx_seq_one_letter_code
_entity_poly.pdbx_strand_id
1 'polypeptide(L)'
;MQERSSYMPRAFDPRYHAILSMHDTGEPPNDAGILVAAVGKGTFVYATLTFFRQLPAGNPGAARLFVNLLSARPSAAQGPNHQPVL
;
A
#
# COMPACT_ATOMS: atom_id res chain seq x y z
N MET A 1 -4.44 -11.35 20.32
CA MET A 1 -3.70 -10.49 19.37
C MET A 1 -4.20 -10.79 17.97
N GLN A 2 -4.52 -9.77 17.17
CA GLN A 2 -5.07 -9.95 15.82
C GLN A 2 -4.40 -8.99 14.85
N GLU A 3 -3.77 -9.54 13.81
CA GLU A 3 -2.84 -8.80 12.95
C GLU A 3 -3.52 -7.76 12.04
N ARG A 4 -2.89 -6.57 11.96
CA ARG A 4 -3.33 -5.43 11.14
C ARG A 4 -3.03 -5.60 9.64
N SER A 5 -2.07 -6.46 9.33
CA SER A 5 -1.58 -6.78 7.99
C SER A 5 -1.08 -8.22 7.95
N SER A 6 -1.06 -8.83 6.78
CA SER A 6 -0.46 -10.15 6.55
C SER A 6 0.34 -10.14 5.24
N TYR A 7 1.30 -11.04 5.12
CA TYR A 7 2.15 -11.21 3.93
C TYR A 7 2.95 -9.96 3.52
N MET A 8 3.46 -9.18 4.48
CA MET A 8 4.31 -8.03 4.15
C MET A 8 5.62 -8.47 3.49
N PRO A 9 5.89 -8.07 2.23
CA PRO A 9 7.12 -8.46 1.55
C PRO A 9 8.32 -7.75 2.18
N ARG A 10 9.45 -8.47 2.23
CA ARG A 10 10.74 -7.91 2.68
C ARG A 10 11.42 -7.03 1.63
N ALA A 11 11.07 -7.22 0.37
CA ALA A 11 11.57 -6.45 -0.77
C ALA A 11 10.54 -6.46 -1.90
N PHE A 12 10.57 -5.44 -2.74
CA PHE A 12 9.71 -5.31 -3.92
C PHE A 12 10.48 -4.62 -5.05
N ASP A 13 10.01 -4.83 -6.29
CA ASP A 13 10.63 -4.26 -7.49
C ASP A 13 10.57 -2.71 -7.46
N PRO A 14 11.61 -1.99 -7.92
CA PRO A 14 11.64 -0.52 -7.90
C PRO A 14 10.50 0.17 -8.66
N ARG A 15 9.78 -0.54 -9.53
CA ARG A 15 8.58 -0.03 -10.22
C ARG A 15 7.38 0.17 -9.28
N TYR A 16 7.41 -0.40 -8.09
CA TYR A 16 6.37 -0.19 -7.10
C TYR A 16 6.62 1.10 -6.31
N HIS A 17 5.56 1.87 -6.17
CA HIS A 17 5.48 3.01 -5.26
C HIS A 17 4.81 2.55 -3.97
N ALA A 18 5.52 2.69 -2.85
CA ALA A 18 4.95 2.53 -1.52
C ALA A 18 4.08 3.76 -1.19
N ILE A 19 2.78 3.55 -1.00
CA ILE A 19 1.84 4.63 -0.67
C ILE A 19 1.33 4.55 0.78
N LEU A 20 1.67 3.47 1.50
CA LEU A 20 1.36 3.33 2.91
C LEU A 20 2.50 2.60 3.63
N SER A 21 3.16 3.31 4.55
CA SER A 21 4.11 2.76 5.51
C SER A 21 3.44 2.61 6.87
N MET A 22 3.72 1.51 7.59
CA MET A 22 3.16 1.26 8.92
C MET A 22 4.13 0.47 9.79
N HIS A 23 4.04 0.66 11.10
CA HIS A 23 4.81 -0.08 12.11
C HIS A 23 4.09 -0.04 13.45
N ASP A 24 4.49 -0.95 14.34
CA ASP A 24 4.10 -0.93 15.74
C ASP A 24 4.97 0.06 16.50
N THR A 25 4.47 0.62 17.61
CA THR A 25 5.23 1.62 18.37
C THR A 25 6.59 1.08 18.81
N GLY A 26 7.67 1.73 18.37
CA GLY A 26 9.05 1.34 18.67
C GLY A 26 9.69 0.40 17.65
N GLU A 27 8.94 -0.06 16.63
CA GLU A 27 9.50 -0.83 15.52
C GLU A 27 9.89 0.06 14.33
N PRO A 28 10.83 -0.38 13.47
CA PRO A 28 11.12 0.33 12.23
C PRO A 28 9.91 0.40 11.29
N PRO A 29 9.76 1.49 10.52
CA PRO A 29 8.71 1.59 9.51
C PRO A 29 8.80 0.46 8.48
N ASN A 30 7.65 -0.09 8.09
CA ASN A 30 7.54 -1.02 6.98
C ASN A 30 6.73 -0.40 5.85
N ASP A 31 7.40 -0.13 4.74
CA ASP A 31 6.83 0.55 3.56
C ASP A 31 5.94 -0.35 2.69
N ALA A 32 5.84 -1.64 3.03
CA ALA A 32 5.09 -2.61 2.27
C ALA A 32 3.61 -2.73 2.67
N GLY A 33 3.04 -1.72 3.33
CA GLY A 33 1.62 -1.72 3.69
C GLY A 33 0.69 -1.71 2.49
N ILE A 34 0.95 -0.79 1.55
CA ILE A 34 0.30 -0.76 0.23
C ILE A 34 1.32 -0.33 -0.82
N LEU A 35 1.50 -1.18 -1.82
CA LEU A 35 2.36 -0.95 -2.97
C LEU A 35 1.51 -0.79 -4.23
N VAL A 36 1.88 0.16 -5.10
CA VAL A 36 1.17 0.43 -6.34
C VAL A 36 2.16 0.50 -7.50
N ALA A 37 1.83 -0.13 -8.63
CA ALA A 37 2.61 -0.04 -9.85
C ALA A 37 1.70 0.15 -11.07
N ALA A 38 2.17 0.89 -12.08
CA ALA A 38 1.53 0.87 -13.39
C ALA A 38 1.89 -0.43 -14.11
N VAL A 39 0.89 -1.17 -14.58
CA VAL A 39 1.07 -2.44 -15.31
C VAL A 39 0.22 -2.43 -16.57
N GLY A 40 0.87 -2.37 -17.73
CA GLY A 40 0.20 -2.21 -19.02
C GLY A 40 -0.63 -0.92 -19.04
N LYS A 41 -1.96 -1.05 -19.24
CA LYS A 41 -2.91 0.07 -19.24
C LYS A 41 -3.60 0.30 -17.89
N GLY A 42 -3.21 -0.46 -16.86
CA GLY A 42 -3.90 -0.50 -15.58
C GLY A 42 -2.97 -0.24 -14.38
N THR A 43 -3.59 -0.21 -13.21
CA THR A 43 -2.91 -0.07 -11.92
C THR A 43 -2.92 -1.42 -11.23
N PHE A 44 -1.76 -1.89 -10.79
CA PHE A 44 -1.67 -3.01 -9.88
C PHE A 44 -1.50 -2.48 -8.45
N VAL A 45 -2.36 -2.94 -7.54
CA VAL A 45 -2.33 -2.58 -6.12
C VAL A 45 -2.10 -3.85 -5.32
N TYR A 46 -1.00 -3.88 -4.57
CA TYR A 46 -0.70 -4.91 -3.59
C TYR A 46 -0.97 -4.36 -2.19
N ALA A 47 -1.98 -4.87 -1.50
CA ALA A 47 -2.36 -4.42 -0.17
C ALA A 47 -2.21 -5.56 0.85
N THR A 48 -1.44 -5.31 1.90
CA THR A 48 -1.23 -6.28 2.99
C THR A 48 -2.27 -6.15 4.10
N LEU A 49 -3.04 -5.05 4.10
CA LEU A 49 -4.10 -4.78 5.06
C LEU A 49 -5.16 -5.88 5.04
N THR A 50 -5.64 -6.27 6.22
CA THR A 50 -6.67 -7.32 6.40
C THR A 50 -8.08 -6.79 6.10
N PHE A 51 -8.32 -6.26 4.89
CA PHE A 51 -9.60 -5.70 4.45
C PHE A 51 -10.79 -6.67 4.65
N PHE A 52 -10.57 -7.97 4.42
CA PHE A 52 -11.59 -9.00 4.61
C PHE A 52 -12.16 -9.08 6.03
N ARG A 53 -11.49 -8.47 7.02
CA ARG A 53 -12.00 -8.34 8.39
C ARG A 53 -12.53 -6.95 8.68
N GLN A 54 -11.86 -5.93 8.16
CA GLN A 54 -12.23 -4.54 8.41
C GLN A 54 -13.53 -4.15 7.70
N LEU A 55 -13.77 -4.65 6.48
CA LEU A 55 -14.98 -4.37 5.73
C LEU A 55 -16.23 -5.01 6.38
N PRO A 56 -16.25 -6.31 6.76
CA PRO A 56 -17.40 -6.88 7.47
C PRO A 56 -17.64 -6.27 8.86
N ALA A 57 -16.60 -5.79 9.52
CA ALA A 57 -16.72 -5.07 10.80
C ALA A 57 -17.25 -3.64 10.64
N GLY A 58 -17.55 -3.18 9.43
CA GLY A 58 -18.10 -1.85 9.17
C GLY A 58 -17.10 -0.71 9.40
N ASN A 59 -15.78 -0.97 9.28
CA ASN A 59 -14.79 0.08 9.47
C ASN A 59 -14.86 1.12 8.32
N PRO A 60 -15.24 2.38 8.60
CA PRO A 60 -15.46 3.38 7.56
C PRO A 60 -14.16 3.80 6.85
N GLY A 61 -13.04 3.80 7.57
CA GLY A 61 -11.73 4.11 7.00
C GLY A 61 -11.27 3.05 6.00
N ALA A 62 -11.48 1.77 6.33
CA ALA A 62 -11.18 0.67 5.44
C ALA A 62 -12.04 0.70 4.17
N ALA A 63 -13.34 0.98 4.29
CA ALA A 63 -14.23 1.10 3.15
C ALA A 63 -13.81 2.25 2.22
N ARG A 64 -13.53 3.44 2.78
CA ARG A 64 -13.08 4.59 2.00
C ARG A 64 -11.75 4.33 1.31
N LEU A 65 -10.78 3.76 2.02
CA LEU A 65 -9.48 3.42 1.45
C LEU A 65 -9.63 2.40 0.31
N PHE A 66 -10.41 1.34 0.51
CA PHE A 66 -10.63 0.31 -0.50
C PHE A 66 -11.24 0.89 -1.79
N VAL A 67 -12.26 1.75 -1.69
CA VAL A 67 -12.86 2.42 -2.86
C VAL A 67 -11.87 3.35 -3.56
N ASN A 68 -11.02 4.06 -2.81
CA ASN A 68 -9.97 4.89 -3.40
C ASN A 68 -8.96 4.04 -4.18
N LEU A 69 -8.57 2.88 -3.66
CA LEU A 69 -7.66 1.94 -4.33
C LEU A 69 -8.30 1.34 -5.60
N LEU A 70 -9.59 0.99 -5.56
CA LEU A 70 -10.33 0.53 -6.75
C LEU A 70 -10.43 1.62 -7.83
N SER A 71 -10.46 2.88 -7.41
CA SER A 71 -10.52 4.04 -8.31
C SER A 71 -9.13 4.48 -8.80
N ALA A 72 -8.05 3.83 -8.35
CA ALA A 72 -6.69 4.21 -8.66
C ALA A 72 -6.40 4.06 -10.16
N ARG A 73 -6.01 5.17 -10.80
CA ARG A 73 -5.60 5.19 -12.19
C ARG A 73 -4.07 5.07 -12.28
N PRO A 74 -3.55 4.55 -13.41
CA PRO A 74 -2.11 4.58 -13.63
C PRO A 74 -1.68 6.04 -13.54
N SER A 75 -0.84 6.37 -12.56
CA SER A 75 -0.22 7.68 -12.55
C SER A 75 0.64 7.77 -13.80
N ALA A 76 0.44 8.81 -14.62
CA ALA A 76 1.35 9.08 -15.72
C ALA A 76 2.72 9.31 -15.09
N ALA A 77 3.60 8.30 -15.22
CA ALA A 77 4.94 8.20 -14.67
C ALA A 77 5.49 9.50 -14.05
N GLN A 78 5.48 9.61 -12.72
CA GLN A 78 6.53 10.38 -12.06
C GLN A 78 7.76 9.46 -12.09
N GLY A 79 8.69 9.79 -12.99
CA GLY A 79 9.99 9.15 -13.07
C GLY A 79 10.73 9.19 -11.73
N PRO A 80 11.84 8.45 -11.60
CA PRO A 80 12.50 8.21 -10.32
C PRO A 80 13.08 9.52 -9.77
N ASN A 81 12.32 10.22 -8.92
CA ASN A 81 12.87 11.25 -8.04
C ASN A 81 13.46 10.55 -6.82
N HIS A 82 14.58 9.86 -7.04
CA HIS A 82 15.44 9.37 -5.99
C HIS A 82 16.42 10.49 -5.65
N GLN A 83 16.06 11.34 -4.68
CA GLN A 83 17.06 12.07 -3.89
C GLN A 83 16.58 12.13 -2.43
N PRO A 84 17.15 11.34 -1.53
CA PRO A 84 17.30 11.78 -0.15
C PRO A 84 18.33 12.93 -0.16
N VAL A 85 17.88 14.12 0.22
CA VAL A 85 18.77 15.25 0.48
C VAL A 85 19.41 15.03 1.85
N LEU A 86 20.70 14.67 1.87
CA LEU A 86 21.64 14.95 2.95
C LEU A 86 22.95 15.44 2.32
#